data_AF-A0A8B6C476-F1
#
_entry.id   AF-A0A8B6C476-F1
#
_cell.length_a   1.000
_cell.length_b   1.000
_cell.length_c   1.000
_cell.angle_alpha   90.00
_cell.angle_beta   90.00
_cell.angle_gamma   90.00
#
_symmetry.space_group_name_H-M   'P 1'
#
loop_
_entity.id
_entity.type
_entity.pdbx_description
1 polymer ?
#
loop_
_entity_poly.entity_id
_entity_poly.type
_entity_poly.pdbx_seq_one_letter_code
_entity_poly.pdbx_strand_id
1 'polypeptide(L)'
;MSYITQLTDGIPIWVKIKAVNRVDLRTKRVADSPIIVDKTPPIAGHVNDGPVYQTDLMYTKNCEQLCSNWHHFYDPESGIGYYMVSAGSEPEINVTDVANLTEYDRRTYEVCIELTADNYLEHGQTYYTTVWAFNAGIKIRNVSAISNGVTVDLTKPVPGSVIDGNNEDFTDIQFSASPAKVEVQWRNYTDPESTIYQYEVLVQSAHNGSTDFNIIRNWVPFNNDTAGVKWLNFHLHHNDYIILTLRTTNGALNSIVNDTDGFLVDLTPPKLIYIRDGTDDIQDAEFQSNITALSARFKFIDDESGIGQIKVQIFQQHHGIRAQILPGKDEIEEIVIDAEENTDSITWEVGRIVDLFSL
;
A
#
# COMPACT_ATOMS: atom_id res chain seq x y z
N MET A 1 59.79 49.95 -13.94
CA MET A 1 59.07 49.12 -12.94
C MET A 1 57.62 49.05 -13.37
N SER A 2 57.24 48.00 -14.10
CA SER A 2 55.83 47.72 -14.41
C SER A 2 55.20 47.14 -13.15
N TYR A 3 54.48 47.96 -12.38
CA TYR A 3 53.63 47.43 -11.32
C TYR A 3 52.52 46.62 -12.01
N ILE A 4 52.60 45.30 -11.91
CA ILE A 4 51.53 44.41 -12.34
C ILE A 4 50.41 44.57 -11.30
N THR A 5 49.52 45.52 -11.55
CA THR A 5 48.32 45.79 -10.74
C THR A 5 47.20 44.84 -11.19
N GLN A 6 47.24 43.58 -10.78
CA GLN A 6 46.07 42.72 -10.87
C GLN A 6 45.24 42.89 -9.59
N LEU A 7 43.94 43.12 -9.75
CA LEU A 7 42.99 43.12 -8.65
C LEU A 7 42.83 41.67 -8.14
N THR A 8 42.80 41.51 -6.82
CA THR A 8 42.57 40.23 -6.15
C THR A 8 41.08 39.85 -6.25
N ASP A 9 40.82 38.58 -6.52
CA ASP A 9 39.48 38.01 -6.65
C ASP A 9 38.75 37.98 -5.29
N GLY A 10 37.43 38.16 -5.29
CA GLY A 10 36.57 38.09 -4.11
C GLY A 10 36.71 39.21 -3.09
N ILE A 11 37.69 40.12 -3.25
CA ILE A 11 37.93 41.22 -2.31
C ILE A 11 37.15 42.48 -2.76
N PRO A 12 36.32 43.09 -1.89
CA PRO A 12 35.61 44.32 -2.23
C PRO A 12 36.58 45.51 -2.35
N ILE A 13 36.47 46.24 -3.46
CA ILE A 13 37.35 47.37 -3.81
C ILE A 13 36.51 48.64 -3.96
N TRP A 14 36.94 49.74 -3.34
CA TRP A 14 36.29 51.05 -3.49
C TRP A 14 37.09 51.97 -4.41
N VAL A 15 36.43 52.52 -5.42
CA VAL A 15 37.04 53.53 -6.29
C VAL A 15 36.98 54.90 -5.60
N LYS A 16 38.13 55.57 -5.49
CA LYS A 16 38.25 56.93 -4.94
C LYS A 16 38.83 57.86 -5.99
N ILE A 17 38.09 58.93 -6.30
CA ILE A 17 38.49 59.92 -7.29
C ILE A 17 38.84 61.23 -6.58
N LYS A 18 39.94 61.86 -7.01
CA LYS A 18 40.33 63.21 -6.62
C LYS A 18 40.48 64.05 -7.88
N ALA A 19 39.68 65.10 -8.01
CA ALA A 19 39.83 66.09 -9.08
C ALA A 19 40.49 67.35 -8.53
N VAL A 20 41.38 67.95 -9.33
CA VAL A 20 42.07 69.21 -9.02
C VAL A 20 41.89 70.14 -10.20
N ASN A 21 41.42 71.37 -9.97
CA ASN A 21 41.29 72.37 -11.05
C ASN A 21 42.61 73.13 -11.28
N ARG A 22 42.64 74.03 -12.26
CA ARG A 22 43.86 74.80 -12.63
C ARG A 22 44.33 75.81 -11.57
N VAL A 23 43.57 75.99 -10.48
CA VAL A 23 43.90 76.87 -9.35
C VAL A 23 44.07 76.10 -8.03
N ASP A 24 44.36 74.80 -8.11
CA ASP A 24 44.61 73.86 -6.99
C ASP A 24 43.44 73.65 -5.99
N LEU A 25 42.19 73.94 -6.39
CA LEU A 25 41.02 73.49 -5.63
C LEU A 25 40.76 72.00 -5.87
N ARG A 26 40.40 71.28 -4.80
CA ARG A 26 40.36 69.81 -4.78
C ARG A 26 39.00 69.31 -4.32
N THR A 27 38.44 68.33 -5.02
CA THR A 27 37.29 67.55 -4.53
C THR A 27 37.64 66.07 -4.48
N LYS A 28 37.06 65.33 -3.53
CA LYS A 28 37.23 63.89 -3.37
C LYS A 28 35.86 63.22 -3.21
N ARG A 29 35.68 62.10 -3.92
CA ARG A 29 34.52 61.21 -3.77
C ARG A 29 35.00 59.75 -3.78
N VAL A 30 34.29 58.92 -3.03
CA VAL A 30 34.44 57.46 -3.00
C VAL A 30 33.14 56.89 -3.56
N ALA A 31 33.21 55.77 -4.28
CA ALA A 31 32.02 55.06 -4.74
C ALA A 31 31.15 54.62 -3.55
N ASP A 32 29.82 54.67 -3.72
CA ASP A 32 28.87 54.30 -2.66
C ASP A 32 28.88 52.79 -2.36
N SER A 33 29.22 51.96 -3.36
CA SER A 33 29.32 50.50 -3.24
C SER A 33 30.69 50.00 -3.74
N PRO A 34 31.22 48.91 -3.16
CA PRO A 34 32.43 48.28 -3.67
C PRO A 34 32.17 47.58 -5.01
N ILE A 35 33.23 47.39 -5.79
CA ILE A 35 33.29 46.43 -6.89
C ILE A 35 34.01 45.17 -6.40
N ILE A 36 33.46 44.00 -6.71
CA ILE A 36 34.11 42.70 -6.47
C ILE A 36 34.53 42.16 -7.83
N VAL A 37 35.76 41.69 -7.92
CA VAL A 37 36.23 40.92 -9.08
C VAL A 37 35.94 39.47 -8.79
N ASP A 38 35.22 38.84 -9.71
CA ASP A 38 34.92 37.41 -9.67
C ASP A 38 35.32 36.81 -11.02
N LYS A 39 36.19 35.80 -10.95
CA LYS A 39 36.67 35.03 -12.11
C LYS A 39 36.37 33.54 -11.99
N THR A 40 35.80 33.11 -10.88
CA THR A 40 35.53 31.72 -10.54
C THR A 40 34.11 31.33 -10.98
N PRO A 41 33.88 30.09 -11.42
CA PRO A 41 32.53 29.57 -11.53
C PRO A 41 31.93 29.38 -10.13
N PRO A 42 30.59 29.40 -10.01
CA PRO A 42 29.93 28.95 -8.80
C PRO A 42 30.31 27.51 -8.44
N ILE A 43 30.03 27.12 -7.20
CA ILE A 43 30.13 25.74 -6.73
C ILE A 43 28.80 25.03 -7.00
N ALA A 44 28.87 23.86 -7.63
CA ALA A 44 27.71 23.06 -7.98
C ALA A 44 26.98 22.57 -6.73
N GLY A 45 25.66 22.62 -6.77
CA GLY A 45 24.78 22.01 -5.78
C GLY A 45 24.30 20.63 -6.20
N HIS A 46 23.14 20.25 -5.66
CA HIS A 46 22.42 19.03 -6.00
C HIS A 46 21.14 19.37 -6.76
N VAL A 47 20.80 18.52 -7.71
CA VAL A 47 19.55 18.57 -8.47
C VAL A 47 18.81 17.28 -8.18
N ASN A 48 17.56 17.41 -7.75
CA ASN A 48 16.65 16.32 -7.44
C ASN A 48 15.47 16.40 -8.42
N ASP A 49 14.89 15.25 -8.73
CA ASP A 49 13.70 15.19 -9.54
C ASP A 49 12.44 15.36 -8.69
N GLY A 50 11.41 15.98 -9.26
CA GLY A 50 10.13 16.20 -8.61
C GLY A 50 9.90 17.62 -8.07
N PRO A 51 8.65 17.95 -7.71
CA PRO A 51 8.19 19.31 -7.40
C PRO A 51 8.42 19.75 -5.95
N VAL A 52 8.96 18.89 -5.09
CA VAL A 52 9.08 19.16 -3.65
C VAL A 52 10.53 19.43 -3.30
N TYR A 53 10.82 20.65 -2.81
CA TYR A 53 12.15 21.05 -2.37
C TYR A 53 12.85 20.01 -1.47
N GLN A 54 14.10 19.66 -1.81
CA GLN A 54 14.94 18.68 -1.11
C GLN A 54 14.41 17.24 -1.09
N THR A 55 13.36 16.95 -1.88
CA THR A 55 12.89 15.58 -2.09
C THR A 55 13.27 15.14 -3.48
N ASP A 56 13.76 13.91 -3.58
CA ASP A 56 14.16 13.30 -4.84
C ASP A 56 13.18 12.19 -5.22
N LEU A 57 12.59 12.32 -6.40
CA LEU A 57 11.53 11.47 -6.90
C LEU A 57 12.11 10.45 -7.89
N MET A 58 12.01 9.17 -7.55
CA MET A 58 12.46 8.10 -8.45
C MET A 58 11.48 7.82 -9.60
N TYR A 59 10.17 7.98 -9.35
CA TYR A 59 9.12 7.62 -10.31
C TYR A 59 8.06 8.72 -10.44
N THR A 60 7.59 8.98 -11.65
CA THR A 60 6.48 9.93 -11.90
C THR A 60 5.40 9.30 -12.76
N LYS A 61 4.14 9.56 -12.40
CA LYS A 61 2.97 9.25 -13.24
C LYS A 61 2.55 10.38 -14.18
N ASN A 62 3.27 11.50 -14.13
CA ASN A 62 2.96 12.66 -14.96
C ASN A 62 3.81 12.61 -16.24
N CYS A 63 3.15 12.51 -17.39
CA CYS A 63 3.80 12.58 -18.71
C CYS A 63 3.77 13.97 -19.35
N GLU A 64 3.00 14.90 -18.79
CA GLU A 64 2.77 16.23 -19.36
C GLU A 64 3.72 17.28 -18.77
N GLN A 65 4.34 17.01 -17.63
CA GLN A 65 5.32 17.90 -17.02
C GLN A 65 6.47 17.13 -16.38
N LEU A 66 7.65 17.76 -16.43
CA LEU A 66 8.83 17.32 -15.71
C LEU A 66 9.20 18.36 -14.66
N CYS A 67 9.17 17.97 -13.39
CA CYS A 67 9.51 18.82 -12.27
C CYS A 67 10.90 18.50 -11.73
N SER A 68 11.58 19.53 -11.23
CA SER A 68 12.90 19.41 -10.60
C SER A 68 13.04 20.43 -9.49
N ASN A 69 13.93 20.15 -8.54
CA ASN A 69 14.32 21.07 -7.50
C ASN A 69 15.83 21.00 -7.25
N TRP A 70 16.43 22.08 -6.80
CA TRP A 70 17.86 22.13 -6.55
C TRP A 70 18.23 22.94 -5.33
N HIS A 71 19.35 22.56 -4.71
CA HIS A 71 19.85 23.20 -3.50
C HIS A 71 21.38 23.16 -3.43
N HIS A 72 21.95 23.98 -2.54
CA HIS A 72 23.39 24.08 -2.31
C HIS A 72 24.24 24.56 -3.49
N PHE A 73 23.63 25.22 -4.48
CA PHE A 73 24.39 26.05 -5.41
C PHE A 73 24.77 27.35 -4.72
N TYR A 74 26.04 27.73 -4.76
CA TYR A 74 26.49 28.99 -4.20
C TYR A 74 27.79 29.45 -4.87
N ASP A 75 28.00 30.76 -4.83
CA ASP A 75 29.21 31.41 -5.30
C ASP A 75 29.70 32.33 -4.16
N PRO A 76 30.91 32.13 -3.64
CA PRO A 76 31.36 32.86 -2.45
C PRO A 76 31.73 34.33 -2.73
N GLU A 77 32.00 34.71 -3.97
CA GLU A 77 32.45 36.05 -4.34
C GLU A 77 31.32 36.99 -4.75
N SER A 78 30.50 36.60 -5.73
CA SER A 78 29.42 37.42 -6.29
C SER A 78 28.02 36.85 -6.03
N GLY A 79 27.94 35.59 -5.61
CA GLY A 79 26.67 34.89 -5.46
C GLY A 79 26.08 34.45 -6.82
N ILE A 80 24.96 33.75 -6.76
CA ILE A 80 24.28 33.30 -7.99
C ILE A 80 23.55 34.49 -8.63
N GLY A 81 23.83 34.72 -9.91
CA GLY A 81 23.16 35.71 -10.75
C GLY A 81 21.82 35.19 -11.26
N TYR A 82 21.81 33.99 -11.84
CA TYR A 82 20.62 33.30 -12.36
C TYR A 82 20.90 31.81 -12.57
N TYR A 83 19.85 31.04 -12.79
CA TYR A 83 19.93 29.64 -13.21
C TYR A 83 19.46 29.48 -14.64
N MET A 84 19.95 28.45 -15.33
CA MET A 84 19.30 27.94 -16.52
C MET A 84 19.02 26.45 -16.37
N VAL A 85 17.85 26.01 -16.80
CA VAL A 85 17.39 24.61 -16.63
C VAL A 85 17.02 24.03 -17.98
N SER A 86 17.46 22.80 -18.23
CA SER A 86 17.10 22.00 -19.40
C SER A 86 16.79 20.56 -18.99
N ALA A 87 16.10 19.82 -19.85
CA ALA A 87 15.79 18.41 -19.60
C ALA A 87 16.14 17.53 -20.81
N GLY A 88 16.60 16.32 -20.53
CA GLY A 88 17.01 15.35 -21.55
C GLY A 88 16.58 13.93 -21.23
N SER A 89 16.54 13.08 -22.27
CA SER A 89 16.25 11.64 -22.16
C SER A 89 17.46 10.79 -21.75
N GLU A 90 18.66 11.37 -21.74
CA GLU A 90 19.92 10.69 -21.43
C GLU A 90 20.64 11.37 -20.24
N PRO A 91 21.46 10.64 -19.46
CA PRO A 91 22.20 11.16 -18.31
C PRO A 91 23.41 12.02 -18.73
N GLU A 92 23.24 12.90 -19.72
CA GLU A 92 24.27 13.76 -20.28
C GLU A 92 23.85 15.23 -20.23
N ILE A 93 24.74 16.08 -19.71
CA ILE A 93 24.53 17.54 -19.50
C ILE A 93 24.11 18.30 -20.77
N ASN A 94 24.48 17.80 -21.95
CA ASN A 94 24.24 18.48 -23.23
C ASN A 94 23.00 17.96 -23.99
N VAL A 95 22.28 16.99 -23.42
CA VAL A 95 21.07 16.44 -24.05
C VAL A 95 19.87 17.25 -23.56
N THR A 96 19.22 17.94 -24.49
CA THR A 96 18.10 18.87 -24.24
C THR A 96 16.91 18.59 -25.14
N ASP A 97 16.71 17.33 -25.52
CA ASP A 97 15.66 16.87 -26.44
C ASP A 97 14.25 16.96 -25.82
N VAL A 98 14.13 16.90 -24.49
CA VAL A 98 12.86 17.05 -23.77
C VAL A 98 12.51 18.52 -23.56
N ALA A 99 13.45 19.32 -23.05
CA ALA A 99 13.24 20.74 -22.82
C ALA A 99 14.51 21.56 -23.06
N ASN A 100 14.33 22.64 -23.82
CA ASN A 100 15.39 23.60 -24.09
C ASN A 100 15.79 24.38 -22.83
N LEU A 101 17.02 24.88 -22.86
CA LEU A 101 17.61 25.67 -21.79
C LEU A 101 16.84 26.98 -21.54
N THR A 102 16.22 27.11 -20.37
CA THR A 102 15.37 28.25 -19.97
C THR A 102 15.95 28.96 -18.75
N GLU A 103 15.95 30.30 -18.74
CA GLU A 103 16.50 31.13 -17.66
C GLU A 103 15.51 31.34 -16.51
N TYR A 104 16.01 31.25 -15.27
CA TYR A 104 15.26 31.47 -14.03
C TYR A 104 16.02 32.41 -13.07
N ASP A 105 15.28 33.15 -12.25
CA ASP A 105 15.86 34.05 -11.23
C ASP A 105 16.72 33.28 -10.21
N ARG A 106 17.73 33.94 -9.65
CA ARG A 106 18.62 33.39 -8.61
C ARG A 106 17.91 32.86 -7.36
N ARG A 107 16.66 33.26 -7.11
CA ARG A 107 15.86 32.79 -5.96
C ARG A 107 15.03 31.55 -6.28
N THR A 108 14.93 31.16 -7.54
CA THR A 108 14.24 29.94 -7.95
C THR A 108 15.05 28.72 -7.52
N TYR A 109 14.37 27.75 -6.92
CA TYR A 109 14.94 26.49 -6.44
C TYR A 109 14.12 25.26 -6.86
N GLU A 110 13.00 25.46 -7.55
CA GLU A 110 12.12 24.42 -8.07
C GLU A 110 11.41 24.91 -9.33
N VAL A 111 11.22 24.01 -10.31
CA VAL A 111 10.58 24.29 -11.60
C VAL A 111 9.83 23.05 -12.08
N CYS A 112 8.64 23.24 -12.63
CA CYS A 112 7.95 22.27 -13.46
C CYS A 112 7.91 22.77 -14.91
N ILE A 113 8.47 21.99 -15.82
CA ILE A 113 8.46 22.27 -17.25
C ILE A 113 7.23 21.58 -17.85
N GLU A 114 6.29 22.37 -18.34
CA GLU A 114 5.13 21.89 -19.08
C GLU A 114 5.55 21.46 -20.50
N LEU A 115 5.13 20.26 -20.89
CA LEU A 115 5.40 19.66 -22.18
C LEU A 115 4.17 19.77 -23.08
N THR A 116 4.41 19.71 -24.39
CA THR A 116 3.34 19.68 -25.39
C THR A 116 3.07 18.25 -25.82
N ALA A 117 1.85 17.95 -26.30
CA ALA A 117 1.42 16.60 -26.66
C ALA A 117 2.36 15.84 -27.63
N ASP A 118 3.07 16.56 -28.50
CA ASP A 118 4.05 15.98 -29.44
C ASP A 118 5.37 15.52 -28.76
N ASN A 119 5.58 15.89 -27.48
CA ASN A 119 6.80 15.64 -26.71
C ASN A 119 6.49 15.24 -25.26
N TYR A 120 5.37 14.57 -25.03
CA TYR A 120 5.06 13.98 -23.73
C TYR A 120 6.07 12.89 -23.37
N LEU A 121 6.28 12.72 -22.07
CA LEU A 121 7.21 11.73 -21.57
C LEU A 121 6.71 10.31 -21.87
N GLU A 122 7.62 9.46 -22.30
CA GLU A 122 7.33 8.07 -22.67
C GLU A 122 7.37 7.15 -21.45
N HIS A 123 6.45 6.20 -21.41
CA HIS A 123 6.41 5.20 -20.36
C HIS A 123 7.66 4.31 -20.36
N GLY A 124 8.22 4.06 -19.18
CA GLY A 124 9.43 3.26 -18.97
C GLY A 124 10.73 4.01 -19.24
N GLN A 125 10.67 5.23 -19.78
CA GLN A 125 11.86 6.06 -20.02
C GLN A 125 12.23 6.83 -18.75
N THR A 126 13.53 7.02 -18.54
CA THR A 126 14.07 7.87 -17.47
C THR A 126 14.53 9.19 -18.06
N TYR A 127 14.17 10.28 -17.38
CA TYR A 127 14.46 11.65 -17.81
C TYR A 127 15.27 12.37 -16.76
N TYR A 128 16.16 13.25 -17.22
CA TYR A 128 17.14 13.93 -16.38
C TYR A 128 17.00 15.43 -16.52
N THR A 129 17.13 16.14 -15.39
CA THR A 129 17.13 17.59 -15.38
C THR A 129 18.54 18.11 -15.14
N THR A 130 18.99 19.03 -15.98
CA THR A 130 20.29 19.69 -15.83
C THR A 130 20.08 21.14 -15.42
N VAL A 131 20.71 21.54 -14.31
CA VAL A 131 20.68 22.92 -13.79
C VAL A 131 22.07 23.53 -13.95
N TRP A 132 22.12 24.68 -14.62
CA TRP A 132 23.30 25.50 -14.79
C TRP A 132 23.19 26.74 -13.90
N ALA A 133 24.14 26.93 -12.99
CA ALA A 133 24.22 28.13 -12.16
C ALA A 133 25.25 29.09 -12.72
N PHE A 134 24.89 30.36 -12.83
CA PHE A 134 25.75 31.43 -13.34
C PHE A 134 26.06 32.43 -12.23
N ASN A 135 27.33 32.83 -12.10
CA ASN A 135 27.72 33.85 -11.11
C ASN A 135 27.23 35.25 -11.51
N ALA A 136 27.22 36.19 -10.57
CA ALA A 136 26.79 37.57 -10.81
C ALA A 136 27.94 38.49 -11.30
N GLY A 137 29.08 37.93 -11.69
CA GLY A 137 30.26 38.64 -12.18
C GLY A 137 30.12 39.22 -13.60
N ILE A 138 30.98 40.20 -13.95
CA ILE A 138 30.99 40.86 -15.27
C ILE A 138 31.38 39.89 -16.41
N LYS A 139 32.22 38.89 -16.11
CA LYS A 139 32.51 37.77 -17.02
C LYS A 139 31.87 36.52 -16.46
N ILE A 140 30.62 36.31 -16.87
CA ILE A 140 29.78 35.25 -16.32
C ILE A 140 30.47 33.90 -16.50
N ARG A 141 30.63 33.18 -15.39
CA ARG A 141 31.09 31.79 -15.31
C ARG A 141 29.93 30.92 -14.83
N ASN A 142 29.99 29.64 -15.19
CA ASN A 142 28.95 28.71 -14.84
C ASN A 142 29.49 27.37 -14.36
N VAL A 143 28.61 26.66 -13.68
CA VAL A 143 28.76 25.26 -13.29
C VAL A 143 27.41 24.58 -13.51
N SER A 144 27.41 23.30 -13.85
CA SER A 144 26.19 22.52 -14.00
C SER A 144 26.18 21.32 -13.07
N ALA A 145 24.98 20.85 -12.73
CA ALA A 145 24.74 19.55 -12.15
C ALA A 145 23.51 18.92 -12.83
N ILE A 146 23.48 17.59 -12.87
CA ILE A 146 22.41 16.80 -13.44
C ILE A 146 21.75 15.98 -12.32
N SER A 147 20.44 15.76 -12.41
CA SER A 147 19.74 14.85 -11.51
C SER A 147 20.12 13.38 -11.77
N ASN A 148 19.76 12.50 -10.85
CA ASN A 148 19.87 11.05 -11.01
C ASN A 148 18.77 10.45 -11.90
N GLY A 149 17.74 11.23 -12.24
CA GLY A 149 16.72 10.91 -13.22
C GLY A 149 15.46 10.36 -12.58
N VAL A 150 14.33 10.65 -13.22
CA VAL A 150 12.99 10.15 -12.86
C VAL A 150 12.46 9.24 -13.94
N THR A 151 12.04 8.03 -13.55
CA THR A 151 11.43 7.06 -14.46
C THR A 151 9.93 7.30 -14.57
N VAL A 152 9.41 7.31 -15.79
CA VAL A 152 8.00 7.58 -16.06
C VAL A 152 7.21 6.29 -16.05
N ASP A 153 6.28 6.19 -15.11
CA ASP A 153 5.38 5.05 -14.96
C ASP A 153 3.92 5.53 -15.02
N LEU A 154 3.29 5.23 -16.16
CA LEU A 154 1.90 5.61 -16.46
C LEU A 154 0.94 4.44 -16.23
N THR A 155 1.46 3.27 -15.88
CA THR A 155 0.68 2.07 -15.65
C THR A 155 0.20 2.02 -14.20
N LYS A 156 -0.93 1.36 -14.00
CA LYS A 156 -1.39 1.04 -12.65
C LYS A 156 -0.79 -0.31 -12.24
N PRO A 157 -0.63 -0.57 -10.93
CA PRO A 157 -0.21 -1.88 -10.47
C PRO A 157 -1.06 -3.00 -11.09
N VAL A 158 -0.43 -4.14 -11.37
CA VAL A 158 -1.13 -5.34 -11.83
C VAL A 158 -1.88 -5.95 -10.64
N PRO A 159 -3.21 -6.15 -10.74
CA PRO A 159 -4.00 -6.71 -9.65
C PRO A 159 -3.61 -8.17 -9.39
N GLY A 160 -3.48 -8.49 -8.10
CA GLY A 160 -3.32 -9.85 -7.61
C GLY A 160 -4.64 -10.47 -7.15
N SER A 161 -4.54 -11.35 -6.15
CA SER A 161 -5.69 -11.93 -5.45
C SER A 161 -5.74 -11.40 -4.03
N VAL A 162 -6.91 -10.99 -3.57
CA VAL A 162 -7.22 -10.61 -2.19
C VAL A 162 -8.39 -11.45 -1.72
N ILE A 163 -8.30 -11.98 -0.50
CA ILE A 163 -9.32 -12.83 0.14
C ILE A 163 -9.51 -12.37 1.58
N ASP A 164 -10.66 -12.67 2.16
CA ASP A 164 -10.85 -12.52 3.58
C ASP A 164 -10.45 -13.77 4.37
N GLY A 165 -10.10 -13.54 5.63
CA GLY A 165 -9.38 -14.52 6.43
C GLY A 165 -7.86 -14.49 6.24
N ASN A 166 -7.19 -15.46 6.86
CA ASN A 166 -5.73 -15.60 6.84
C ASN A 166 -5.37 -17.08 7.00
N ASN A 167 -5.94 -17.90 6.12
CA ASN A 167 -5.71 -19.34 6.09
C ASN A 167 -4.39 -19.63 5.35
N GLU A 168 -3.60 -20.60 5.84
CA GLU A 168 -2.29 -20.92 5.24
C GLU A 168 -2.40 -21.30 3.75
N ASP A 169 -3.50 -21.95 3.35
CA ASP A 169 -3.77 -22.39 1.98
C ASP A 169 -4.37 -21.29 1.07
N PHE A 170 -4.52 -20.05 1.58
CA PHE A 170 -5.16 -18.94 0.86
C PHE A 170 -6.61 -19.27 0.46
N THR A 171 -7.36 -19.90 1.38
CA THR A 171 -8.79 -20.18 1.20
C THR A 171 -9.63 -19.04 1.76
N ASP A 172 -10.55 -18.54 0.96
CA ASP A 172 -11.49 -17.50 1.37
C ASP A 172 -12.41 -18.02 2.48
N ILE A 173 -12.68 -17.20 3.49
CA ILE A 173 -13.68 -17.54 4.48
C ILE A 173 -15.04 -17.06 3.99
N GLN A 174 -16.11 -17.71 4.44
CA GLN A 174 -17.48 -17.27 4.13
C GLN A 174 -18.21 -16.87 5.41
N PHE A 175 -17.78 -17.42 6.54
CA PHE A 175 -18.39 -17.22 7.86
C PHE A 175 -17.33 -17.00 8.93
N SER A 176 -17.65 -16.18 9.94
CA SER A 176 -16.81 -15.95 11.10
C SER A 176 -17.60 -15.97 12.41
N ALA A 177 -17.13 -16.76 13.36
CA ALA A 177 -17.71 -16.84 14.71
C ALA A 177 -17.11 -15.84 15.72
N SER A 178 -16.27 -14.92 15.26
CA SER A 178 -15.52 -14.01 16.15
C SER A 178 -16.03 -12.58 16.06
N PRO A 179 -16.56 -12.00 17.15
CA PRO A 179 -17.12 -10.65 17.13
C PRO A 179 -16.06 -9.55 17.06
N ALA A 180 -14.78 -9.88 17.23
CA ALA A 180 -13.71 -8.88 17.28
C ALA A 180 -12.62 -9.06 16.23
N LYS A 181 -12.71 -10.11 15.41
CA LYS A 181 -11.62 -10.53 14.52
C LYS A 181 -11.97 -10.25 13.07
N VAL A 182 -11.09 -9.52 12.40
CA VAL A 182 -11.11 -9.33 10.95
C VAL A 182 -9.70 -9.62 10.43
N GLU A 183 -9.63 -10.46 9.41
CA GLU A 183 -8.41 -10.93 8.78
C GLU A 183 -8.56 -10.77 7.27
N VAL A 184 -7.46 -10.43 6.60
CA VAL A 184 -7.40 -10.32 5.13
C VAL A 184 -6.01 -10.73 4.69
N GLN A 185 -5.94 -11.38 3.53
CA GLN A 185 -4.69 -11.83 2.93
C GLN A 185 -4.69 -11.50 1.44
N TRP A 186 -3.52 -11.15 0.89
CA TRP A 186 -3.36 -10.87 -0.52
C TRP A 186 -2.03 -11.40 -1.06
N ARG A 187 -1.99 -11.67 -2.37
CA ARG A 187 -0.79 -12.16 -3.06
C ARG A 187 -0.77 -11.75 -4.52
N ASN A 188 0.41 -11.83 -5.13
CA ASN A 188 0.64 -11.62 -6.57
C ASN A 188 0.28 -10.22 -7.09
N TYR A 189 0.33 -9.20 -6.22
CA TYR A 189 0.30 -7.81 -6.64
C TYR A 189 1.71 -7.39 -7.07
N THR A 190 1.84 -6.88 -8.28
CA THR A 190 3.15 -6.53 -8.85
C THR A 190 3.04 -5.30 -9.73
N ASP A 191 4.13 -4.55 -9.81
CA ASP A 191 4.29 -3.45 -10.75
C ASP A 191 5.68 -3.57 -11.37
N PRO A 192 5.78 -3.93 -12.66
CA PRO A 192 7.06 -4.18 -13.31
C PRO A 192 8.00 -2.96 -13.34
N GLU A 193 7.45 -1.76 -13.37
CA GLU A 193 8.20 -0.53 -13.63
C GLU A 193 8.68 0.15 -12.35
N SER A 194 7.81 0.28 -11.34
CA SER A 194 8.09 1.03 -10.11
C SER A 194 7.93 0.24 -8.82
N THR A 195 7.63 -1.07 -8.90
CA THR A 195 7.34 -1.94 -7.75
C THR A 195 6.16 -1.44 -6.90
N ILE A 196 5.73 -2.26 -5.93
CA ILE A 196 4.71 -1.80 -4.99
C ILE A 196 5.35 -0.94 -3.92
N TYR A 197 4.81 0.27 -3.73
CA TYR A 197 5.22 1.19 -2.68
C TYR A 197 4.53 0.85 -1.36
N GLN A 198 3.20 0.73 -1.39
CA GLN A 198 2.40 0.44 -0.20
C GLN A 198 1.06 -0.23 -0.50
N TYR A 199 0.53 -0.90 0.51
CA TYR A 199 -0.85 -1.38 0.55
C TYR A 199 -1.64 -0.58 1.58
N GLU A 200 -2.93 -0.37 1.33
CA GLU A 200 -3.84 0.25 2.28
C GLU A 200 -5.11 -0.56 2.36
N VAL A 201 -5.56 -0.87 3.57
CA VAL A 201 -6.77 -1.70 3.77
C VAL A 201 -7.85 -0.86 4.46
N LEU A 202 -9.06 -0.92 3.92
CA LEU A 202 -10.28 -0.35 4.48
C LEU A 202 -11.27 -1.48 4.78
N VAL A 203 -12.02 -1.35 5.87
CA VAL A 203 -12.99 -2.37 6.30
C VAL A 203 -14.36 -1.75 6.40
N GLN A 204 -15.31 -2.39 5.74
CA GLN A 204 -16.71 -2.00 5.70
C GLN A 204 -17.60 -3.08 6.31
N SER A 205 -18.69 -2.65 6.91
CA SER A 205 -19.71 -3.53 7.48
C SER A 205 -21.10 -3.08 7.10
N ALA A 206 -21.94 -4.02 6.71
CA ALA A 206 -23.37 -3.84 6.58
C ALA A 206 -24.09 -4.77 7.55
N HIS A 207 -25.04 -4.24 8.31
CA HIS A 207 -25.81 -5.03 9.29
C HIS A 207 -27.11 -5.54 8.67
N ASN A 208 -27.48 -6.79 8.98
CA ASN A 208 -28.77 -7.37 8.69
C ASN A 208 -29.16 -7.35 7.20
N GLY A 209 -28.21 -7.69 6.32
CA GLY A 209 -28.41 -7.71 4.87
C GLY A 209 -28.65 -6.33 4.24
N SER A 210 -28.31 -5.24 4.95
CA SER A 210 -28.34 -3.89 4.38
C SER A 210 -27.39 -3.77 3.18
N THR A 211 -27.75 -2.94 2.22
CA THR A 211 -26.84 -2.53 1.13
C THR A 211 -25.97 -1.33 1.51
N ASP A 212 -26.25 -0.69 2.64
CA ASP A 212 -25.52 0.47 3.14
C ASP A 212 -24.34 0.02 4.01
N PHE A 213 -23.16 0.01 3.40
CA PHE A 213 -21.90 -0.34 4.05
C PHE A 213 -21.31 0.86 4.81
N ASN A 214 -21.13 0.69 6.12
CA ASN A 214 -20.46 1.65 6.98
C ASN A 214 -18.97 1.31 7.11
N ILE A 215 -18.12 2.35 7.04
CA ILE A 215 -16.68 2.18 7.25
C ILE A 215 -16.43 1.99 8.75
N ILE A 216 -16.08 0.77 9.15
CA ILE A 216 -15.73 0.43 10.54
C ILE A 216 -14.23 0.58 10.81
N ARG A 217 -13.40 0.59 9.76
CA ARG A 217 -11.99 0.96 9.81
C ARG A 217 -11.59 1.66 8.52
N ASN A 218 -11.11 2.89 8.64
CA ASN A 218 -10.63 3.66 7.50
C ASN A 218 -9.26 3.14 7.01
N TRP A 219 -8.83 3.57 5.83
CA TRP A 219 -7.56 3.18 5.19
C TRP A 219 -6.38 3.13 6.17
N VAL A 220 -5.86 1.93 6.38
CA VAL A 220 -4.65 1.69 7.19
C VAL A 220 -3.50 1.31 6.26
N PRO A 221 -2.37 2.05 6.28
CA PRO A 221 -1.22 1.77 5.42
C PRO A 221 -0.35 0.63 5.95
N PHE A 222 0.21 -0.13 5.01
CA PHE A 222 1.14 -1.23 5.22
C PHE A 222 2.26 -1.20 4.19
N ASN A 223 3.45 -1.66 4.60
CA ASN A 223 4.61 -1.74 3.73
C ASN A 223 4.41 -2.81 2.65
N ASN A 224 5.18 -2.71 1.57
CA ASN A 224 5.15 -3.65 0.44
C ASN A 224 5.52 -5.11 0.78
N ASP A 225 6.23 -5.35 1.88
CA ASP A 225 6.56 -6.70 2.37
C ASP A 225 5.38 -7.43 3.05
N THR A 226 4.28 -6.72 3.31
CA THR A 226 3.10 -7.31 3.97
C THR A 226 2.20 -8.04 2.97
N ALA A 227 1.75 -9.24 3.35
CA ALA A 227 0.87 -10.10 2.54
C ALA A 227 -0.49 -10.38 3.20
N GLY A 228 -0.73 -9.79 4.37
CA GLY A 228 -1.96 -10.01 5.12
C GLY A 228 -1.92 -9.34 6.48
N VAL A 229 -3.11 -9.16 7.07
CA VAL A 229 -3.30 -8.42 8.31
C VAL A 229 -4.34 -9.11 9.18
N LYS A 230 -4.09 -9.09 10.49
CA LYS A 230 -5.01 -9.57 11.51
C LYS A 230 -5.28 -8.48 12.53
N TRP A 231 -6.55 -8.23 12.79
CA TRP A 231 -7.02 -7.32 13.82
C TRP A 231 -7.98 -8.03 14.77
N LEU A 232 -7.95 -7.64 16.04
CA LEU A 232 -8.73 -8.26 17.13
C LEU A 232 -9.55 -7.23 17.94
N ASN A 233 -9.76 -6.04 17.39
CA ASN A 233 -10.34 -4.90 18.08
C ASN A 233 -11.58 -4.35 17.38
N PHE A 234 -12.45 -5.26 16.91
CA PHE A 234 -13.75 -4.94 16.36
C PHE A 234 -14.88 -5.26 17.35
N HIS A 235 -16.06 -4.69 17.08
CA HIS A 235 -17.30 -4.95 17.82
C HIS A 235 -18.38 -5.31 16.80
N LEU A 236 -18.22 -6.47 16.17
CA LEU A 236 -19.12 -7.03 15.18
C LEU A 236 -20.30 -7.72 15.88
N HIS A 237 -21.46 -7.63 15.26
CA HIS A 237 -22.71 -8.24 15.69
C HIS A 237 -23.05 -9.43 14.79
N HIS A 238 -23.94 -10.30 15.27
CA HIS A 238 -24.49 -11.35 14.45
C HIS A 238 -25.24 -10.74 13.24
N ASN A 239 -25.09 -11.37 12.09
CA ASN A 239 -25.61 -10.92 10.79
C ASN A 239 -24.95 -9.61 10.27
N ASP A 240 -23.74 -9.30 10.72
CA ASP A 240 -22.88 -8.31 10.05
C ASP A 240 -22.20 -8.96 8.84
N TYR A 241 -22.32 -8.33 7.68
CA TYR A 241 -21.58 -8.68 6.47
C TYR A 241 -20.39 -7.75 6.32
N ILE A 242 -19.18 -8.32 6.26
CA ILE A 242 -17.91 -7.58 6.24
C ILE A 242 -17.27 -7.69 4.87
N ILE A 243 -16.95 -6.53 4.28
CA ILE A 243 -16.17 -6.44 3.04
C ILE A 243 -14.86 -5.73 3.36
N LEU A 244 -13.76 -6.25 2.83
CA LEU A 244 -12.46 -5.60 2.89
C LEU A 244 -12.09 -5.05 1.53
N THR A 245 -11.57 -3.83 1.53
CA THR A 245 -11.10 -3.15 0.33
C THR A 245 -9.60 -2.95 0.46
N LEU A 246 -8.85 -3.49 -0.49
CA LEU A 246 -7.40 -3.33 -0.62
C LEU A 246 -7.10 -2.29 -1.71
N ARG A 247 -6.42 -1.21 -1.32
CA ARG A 247 -5.81 -0.25 -2.25
C ARG A 247 -4.32 -0.54 -2.37
N THR A 248 -3.88 -0.83 -3.57
CA THR A 248 -2.46 -1.06 -3.87
C THR A 248 -1.91 0.15 -4.61
N THR A 249 -0.78 0.70 -4.15
CA THR A 249 -0.15 1.88 -4.76
C THR A 249 1.28 1.54 -5.19
N ASN A 250 1.64 1.82 -6.44
CA ASN A 250 2.99 1.63 -6.96
C ASN A 250 3.93 2.81 -6.64
N GLY A 251 5.21 2.70 -7.01
CA GLY A 251 6.22 3.74 -6.79
C GLY A 251 5.90 5.08 -7.47
N ALA A 252 5.15 5.06 -8.57
CA ALA A 252 4.70 6.27 -9.28
C ALA A 252 3.42 6.91 -8.71
N LEU A 253 2.90 6.38 -7.60
CA LEU A 253 1.65 6.81 -6.96
C LEU A 253 0.39 6.57 -7.81
N ASN A 254 0.44 5.60 -8.72
CA ASN A 254 -0.76 5.03 -9.34
C ASN A 254 -1.35 3.96 -8.42
N SER A 255 -2.67 3.93 -8.33
CA SER A 255 -3.36 3.01 -7.42
C SER A 255 -4.48 2.23 -8.09
N ILE A 256 -4.64 0.98 -7.64
CA ILE A 256 -5.81 0.13 -7.90
C ILE A 256 -6.53 -0.16 -6.59
N VAL A 257 -7.82 -0.51 -6.69
CA VAL A 257 -8.65 -0.88 -5.57
C VAL A 257 -9.32 -2.21 -5.91
N ASN A 258 -9.25 -3.17 -4.98
CA ASN A 258 -9.87 -4.48 -5.07
C ASN A 258 -10.65 -4.77 -3.80
N ASP A 259 -11.89 -5.18 -3.95
CA ASP A 259 -12.76 -5.61 -2.85
C ASP A 259 -12.74 -7.14 -2.74
N THR A 260 -12.85 -7.67 -1.52
CA THR A 260 -13.16 -9.08 -1.28
C THR A 260 -14.64 -9.36 -1.57
N ASP A 261 -15.02 -10.62 -1.72
CA ASP A 261 -16.44 -11.01 -1.75
C ASP A 261 -17.08 -10.87 -0.36
N GLY A 262 -16.29 -10.97 0.71
CA GLY A 262 -16.68 -10.67 2.08
C GLY A 262 -17.24 -11.88 2.81
N PHE A 263 -17.36 -11.75 4.14
CA PHE A 263 -17.85 -12.82 5.00
C PHE A 263 -18.97 -12.37 5.93
N LEU A 264 -19.81 -13.34 6.33
CA LEU A 264 -20.89 -13.15 7.28
C LEU A 264 -20.44 -13.48 8.71
N VAL A 265 -20.78 -12.62 9.67
CA VAL A 265 -20.54 -12.86 11.09
C VAL A 265 -21.72 -13.61 11.69
N ASP A 266 -21.47 -14.85 12.10
CA ASP A 266 -22.46 -15.69 12.78
C ASP A 266 -22.04 -15.98 14.22
N LEU A 267 -22.76 -15.39 15.19
CA LEU A 267 -22.54 -15.59 16.62
C LEU A 267 -23.60 -16.51 17.26
N THR A 268 -24.47 -17.14 16.47
CA THR A 268 -25.51 -18.03 16.98
C THR A 268 -25.16 -19.49 16.75
N PRO A 269 -25.42 -20.39 17.72
CA PRO A 269 -25.29 -21.81 17.48
C PRO A 269 -26.50 -22.37 16.71
N PRO A 270 -26.33 -23.49 15.98
CA PRO A 270 -27.43 -24.20 15.34
C PRO A 270 -28.53 -24.56 16.33
N LYS A 271 -29.78 -24.39 15.92
CA LYS A 271 -30.96 -24.66 16.76
C LYS A 271 -31.46 -26.09 16.53
N LEU A 272 -31.54 -26.88 17.61
CA LEU A 272 -32.21 -28.18 17.59
C LEU A 272 -33.72 -27.97 17.56
N ILE A 273 -34.38 -28.43 16.50
CA ILE A 273 -35.84 -28.39 16.36
C ILE A 273 -36.46 -29.61 17.04
N TYR A 274 -35.97 -30.80 16.73
CA TYR A 274 -36.38 -32.03 17.38
C TYR A 274 -35.27 -33.07 17.33
N ILE A 275 -35.30 -33.97 18.32
CA ILE A 275 -34.59 -35.25 18.32
C ILE A 275 -35.61 -36.30 18.76
N ARG A 276 -35.65 -37.42 18.04
CA ARG A 276 -36.56 -38.54 18.26
C ARG A 276 -35.83 -39.84 18.07
N ASP A 277 -36.17 -40.86 18.84
CA ASP A 277 -35.73 -42.23 18.60
C ASP A 277 -36.66 -42.96 17.61
N GLY A 278 -36.11 -43.98 16.96
CA GLY A 278 -36.83 -44.79 15.98
C GLY A 278 -36.84 -44.24 14.55
N THR A 279 -37.63 -44.89 13.69
CA THR A 279 -37.70 -44.61 12.25
C THR A 279 -38.96 -43.86 11.82
N ASP A 280 -39.90 -43.59 12.73
CA ASP A 280 -41.18 -42.93 12.43
C ASP A 280 -41.01 -41.40 12.30
N ASP A 281 -41.70 -40.79 11.34
CA ASP A 281 -41.66 -39.34 11.06
C ASP A 281 -42.44 -38.51 12.09
N ILE A 282 -43.34 -39.13 12.87
CA ILE A 282 -44.35 -38.40 13.64
C ILE A 282 -44.24 -38.65 15.15
N GLN A 283 -43.86 -39.85 15.58
CA GLN A 283 -43.84 -40.22 17.00
C GLN A 283 -42.47 -40.66 17.46
N ASP A 284 -42.11 -40.25 18.68
CA ASP A 284 -40.94 -40.72 19.41
C ASP A 284 -41.20 -42.16 19.87
N ALA A 285 -40.32 -43.08 19.52
CA ALA A 285 -40.48 -44.50 19.74
C ALA A 285 -40.00 -44.92 21.14
N GLU A 286 -40.89 -44.89 22.13
CA GLU A 286 -40.56 -45.28 23.51
C GLU A 286 -40.01 -46.72 23.66
N PHE A 287 -40.31 -47.62 22.72
CA PHE A 287 -39.93 -49.03 22.79
C PHE A 287 -39.52 -49.56 21.40
N GLN A 288 -38.44 -50.33 21.33
CA GLN A 288 -38.05 -51.08 20.13
C GLN A 288 -37.77 -52.56 20.43
N SER A 289 -38.00 -53.43 19.42
CA SER A 289 -37.68 -54.86 19.48
C SER A 289 -36.34 -55.20 18.84
N ASN A 290 -35.73 -54.26 18.12
CA ASN A 290 -34.43 -54.46 17.50
C ASN A 290 -33.33 -54.25 18.54
N ILE A 291 -32.50 -55.27 18.73
CA ILE A 291 -31.36 -55.25 19.66
C ILE A 291 -30.04 -54.92 18.96
N THR A 292 -30.04 -54.91 17.62
CA THR A 292 -28.85 -54.72 16.78
C THR A 292 -28.88 -53.39 16.04
N ALA A 293 -29.88 -52.54 16.21
CA ALA A 293 -29.91 -51.22 15.62
C ALA A 293 -30.57 -50.20 16.54
N LEU A 294 -30.12 -48.95 16.47
CA LEU A 294 -30.76 -47.79 17.06
C LEU A 294 -30.90 -46.72 15.99
N SER A 295 -32.12 -46.26 15.74
CA SER A 295 -32.36 -45.15 14.82
C SER A 295 -32.64 -43.89 15.62
N ALA A 296 -32.12 -42.76 15.14
CA ALA A 296 -32.44 -41.45 15.67
C ALA A 296 -32.72 -40.49 14.51
N ARG A 297 -33.81 -39.74 14.65
CA ARG A 297 -34.16 -38.64 13.76
C ARG A 297 -33.95 -37.34 14.49
N PHE A 298 -33.26 -36.41 13.85
CA PHE A 298 -33.04 -35.10 14.42
C PHE A 298 -33.06 -34.07 13.32
N LYS A 299 -33.42 -32.85 13.70
CA LYS A 299 -33.37 -31.70 12.80
C LYS A 299 -32.71 -30.53 13.51
N PHE A 300 -31.58 -30.11 12.95
CA PHE A 300 -30.96 -28.85 13.28
C PHE A 300 -31.28 -27.84 12.18
N ILE A 301 -31.38 -26.56 12.55
CA ILE A 301 -31.51 -25.45 11.60
C ILE A 301 -30.51 -24.38 12.02
N ASP A 302 -29.76 -23.90 11.05
CA ASP A 302 -28.91 -22.73 11.13
C ASP A 302 -29.09 -21.98 9.81
N ASP A 303 -29.75 -20.83 9.85
CA ASP A 303 -30.17 -20.12 8.64
C ASP A 303 -29.03 -19.26 8.09
N GLU A 304 -27.96 -19.09 8.87
CA GLU A 304 -26.89 -18.12 8.65
C GLU A 304 -25.61 -18.76 8.09
N SER A 305 -25.06 -19.78 8.76
CA SER A 305 -23.84 -20.49 8.35
C SER A 305 -24.07 -21.97 8.00
N GLY A 306 -25.25 -22.49 8.33
CA GLY A 306 -25.60 -23.89 8.11
C GLY A 306 -24.95 -24.83 9.12
N ILE A 307 -24.99 -26.12 8.83
CA ILE A 307 -24.48 -27.15 9.74
C ILE A 307 -23.20 -27.74 9.14
N GLY A 308 -22.06 -27.51 9.78
CA GLY A 308 -20.79 -28.07 9.31
C GLY A 308 -20.57 -29.53 9.72
N GLN A 309 -20.92 -29.90 10.94
CA GLN A 309 -20.71 -31.25 11.47
C GLN A 309 -21.68 -31.58 12.58
N ILE A 310 -22.01 -32.87 12.73
CA ILE A 310 -22.85 -33.38 13.82
C ILE A 310 -22.08 -34.50 14.52
N LYS A 311 -21.94 -34.40 15.84
CA LYS A 311 -21.31 -35.44 16.68
C LYS A 311 -22.37 -36.11 17.53
N VAL A 312 -22.40 -37.44 17.52
CA VAL A 312 -23.42 -38.23 18.21
C VAL A 312 -22.75 -39.18 19.19
N GLN A 313 -23.34 -39.30 20.38
CA GLN A 313 -22.91 -40.22 21.43
C GLN A 313 -24.14 -40.93 22.00
N ILE A 314 -24.02 -42.25 22.19
CA ILE A 314 -25.07 -43.10 22.73
C ILE A 314 -24.63 -43.56 24.12
N PHE A 315 -25.52 -43.40 25.09
CA PHE A 315 -25.30 -43.79 26.49
C PHE A 315 -26.27 -44.89 26.91
N GLN A 316 -25.79 -45.87 27.66
CA GLN A 316 -26.60 -46.90 28.29
C GLN A 316 -26.55 -46.74 29.82
N GLN A 317 -27.70 -46.92 30.47
CA GLN A 317 -27.79 -46.89 31.93
C GLN A 317 -27.69 -48.30 32.52
N HIS A 318 -26.72 -48.54 33.39
CA HIS A 318 -26.55 -49.80 34.12
C HIS A 318 -26.34 -49.51 35.61
N HIS A 319 -27.17 -50.11 36.48
CA HIS A 319 -27.13 -49.91 37.94
C HIS A 319 -27.18 -48.43 38.39
N GLY A 320 -27.90 -47.57 37.66
CA GLY A 320 -28.03 -46.15 37.96
C GLY A 320 -26.87 -45.28 37.46
N ILE A 321 -25.85 -45.87 36.81
CA ILE A 321 -24.75 -45.15 36.18
C ILE A 321 -24.97 -45.14 34.68
N ARG A 322 -24.89 -43.96 34.04
CA ARG A 322 -24.88 -43.82 32.58
C ARG A 322 -23.45 -43.98 32.06
N ALA A 323 -23.23 -44.93 31.16
CA ALA A 323 -21.96 -45.16 30.50
C ALA A 323 -22.13 -44.97 28.98
N GLN A 324 -21.17 -44.28 28.35
CA GLN A 324 -21.11 -44.18 26.88
C GLN A 324 -20.85 -45.56 26.29
N ILE A 325 -21.67 -45.97 25.32
CA ILE A 325 -21.52 -47.24 24.61
C ILE A 325 -21.00 -47.04 23.19
N LEU A 326 -21.36 -45.94 22.55
CA LEU A 326 -20.94 -45.59 21.19
C LEU A 326 -20.70 -44.08 21.10
N PRO A 327 -19.68 -43.66 20.35
CA PRO A 327 -18.50 -44.42 19.97
C PRO A 327 -17.78 -45.03 21.20
N GLY A 328 -16.91 -46.03 21.00
CA GLY A 328 -16.22 -46.75 22.06
C GLY A 328 -15.54 -45.80 23.06
N LYS A 329 -15.36 -46.22 24.31
CA LYS A 329 -14.75 -45.36 25.34
C LYS A 329 -13.37 -44.90 24.84
N ASP A 330 -13.19 -43.58 24.68
CA ASP A 330 -12.03 -42.88 24.12
C ASP A 330 -11.96 -42.72 22.58
N GLU A 331 -12.97 -43.18 21.84
CA GLU A 331 -13.16 -42.85 20.42
C GLU A 331 -14.34 -41.88 20.28
N ILE A 332 -14.18 -40.84 19.47
CA ILE A 332 -15.30 -40.05 18.95
C ILE A 332 -15.40 -40.47 17.49
N GLU A 333 -16.33 -41.35 17.12
CA GLU A 333 -16.73 -41.52 15.71
C GLU A 333 -17.27 -40.17 15.23
N GLU A 334 -16.45 -39.50 14.42
CA GLU A 334 -16.88 -38.35 13.63
C GLU A 334 -17.68 -38.87 12.45
N ILE A 335 -19.00 -38.97 12.60
CA ILE A 335 -19.87 -39.08 11.44
C ILE A 335 -20.00 -37.67 10.88
N VAL A 336 -19.09 -37.32 9.98
CA VAL A 336 -19.22 -36.10 9.17
C VAL A 336 -20.37 -36.35 8.19
N ILE A 337 -21.53 -35.80 8.52
CA ILE A 337 -22.62 -35.69 7.58
C ILE A 337 -22.43 -34.37 6.87
N ASP A 338 -21.97 -34.42 5.61
CA ASP A 338 -21.94 -33.26 4.75
C ASP A 338 -23.38 -32.79 4.55
N ALA A 339 -23.70 -31.59 5.05
CA ALA A 339 -25.06 -31.04 5.05
C ALA A 339 -25.60 -30.69 3.65
N GLU A 340 -24.86 -30.99 2.56
CA GLU A 340 -25.43 -31.01 1.21
C GLU A 340 -26.50 -32.10 1.07
N GLU A 341 -26.44 -33.17 1.87
CA GLU A 341 -27.50 -34.15 1.98
C GLU A 341 -28.39 -33.85 3.19
N ASN A 342 -29.59 -33.35 2.88
CA ASN A 342 -30.73 -33.16 3.77
C ASN A 342 -31.12 -34.47 4.50
N THR A 343 -30.30 -34.89 5.45
CA THR A 343 -30.43 -36.16 6.17
C THR A 343 -31.10 -35.92 7.51
N ASP A 344 -32.44 -35.95 7.49
CA ASP A 344 -33.32 -35.83 8.67
C ASP A 344 -33.32 -37.12 9.55
N SER A 345 -32.40 -38.07 9.31
CA SER A 345 -32.33 -39.35 10.03
C SER A 345 -30.98 -40.05 9.93
N ILE A 346 -30.46 -40.57 11.05
CA ILE A 346 -29.35 -41.53 11.07
C ILE A 346 -29.86 -42.84 11.67
N THR A 347 -29.57 -43.97 11.02
CA THR A 347 -29.76 -45.31 11.59
C THR A 347 -28.41 -45.93 11.90
N TRP A 348 -28.22 -46.35 13.15
CA TRP A 348 -27.02 -46.99 13.65
C TRP A 348 -27.28 -48.50 13.70
N GLU A 349 -26.47 -49.31 13.01
CA GLU A 349 -26.42 -50.74 13.28
C GLU A 349 -25.41 -50.98 14.40
N VAL A 350 -25.87 -51.49 15.54
CA VAL A 350 -25.09 -51.93 16.71
C VAL A 350 -24.21 -53.17 16.38
N GLY A 351 -24.02 -53.49 15.09
CA GLY A 351 -23.28 -54.65 14.56
C GLY A 351 -21.87 -54.38 14.01
N ARG A 352 -21.39 -53.13 13.98
CA ARG A 352 -19.94 -52.84 13.80
C ARG A 352 -19.18 -52.76 15.13
N ILE A 353 -19.68 -53.47 16.13
CA ILE A 353 -18.88 -53.92 17.27
C ILE A 353 -18.12 -55.15 16.78
N VAL A 354 -16.86 -54.95 16.41
CA VAL A 354 -15.77 -55.93 16.53
C VAL A 354 -16.00 -57.27 15.79
N ASP A 355 -15.33 -57.44 14.65
CA ASP A 355 -14.73 -58.73 14.33
C ASP A 355 -13.95 -59.19 15.58
N LEU A 356 -14.50 -60.17 16.33
CA LEU A 356 -13.82 -61.14 17.20
C LEU A 356 -14.83 -61.76 18.17
N PHE A 357 -15.45 -62.86 17.75
CA PHE A 357 -15.31 -64.20 18.33
C PHE A 357 -16.51 -65.06 17.92
N SER A 358 -16.38 -65.69 16.75
CA SER A 358 -16.84 -67.07 16.59
C SER A 358 -15.76 -68.00 17.13
N LEU A 359 -15.91 -68.39 18.39
CA LEU A 359 -15.77 -69.78 18.86
C LEU A 359 -16.50 -69.93 20.21
#